data_AF-A0A8I2B3Q0-F1
#
_entry.id   AF-A0A8I2B3Q0-F1
#
_cell.length_a   1.000
_cell.length_b   1.000
_cell.length_c   1.000
_cell.angle_alpha   90.00
_cell.angle_beta   90.00
_cell.angle_gamma   90.00
#
_symmetry.space_group_name_H-M   'P 1'
#
loop_
_entity.id
_entity.type
_entity.pdbx_description
1 polymer ?
#
loop_
_entity_poly.entity_id
_entity_poly.type
_entity_poly.pdbx_seq_one_letter_code
_entity_poly.pdbx_strand_id
1 'polypeptide(L)'
;MNDLLQLGMSGVLANQAQLRVTGNNINNVNTSGYSRQVAVQTTNGTQYQGNLQFGTGVNITEVRRVYSTYSTHELNMETNKCSNATQRTTGLTQLDNL
;
A
#
# COMPACT_ATOMS: atom_id res chain seq x y z
N MET A 1 19.82 25.29 -16.77
CA MET A 1 18.56 25.02 -17.50
C MET A 1 18.18 23.54 -17.55
N ASN A 2 19.13 22.61 -17.66
CA ASN A 2 18.82 21.16 -17.68
C ASN A 2 18.07 20.70 -16.41
N ASP A 3 18.44 21.23 -15.25
CA ASP A 3 17.89 20.84 -13.94
C ASP A 3 16.42 21.22 -13.73
N LEU A 4 15.98 22.41 -14.19
CA LEU A 4 14.57 22.82 -14.12
C LEU A 4 13.67 22.00 -15.06
N LEU A 5 14.19 21.62 -16.22
CA LEU A 5 13.47 20.75 -17.15
C LEU A 5 13.32 19.34 -16.59
N GLN A 6 14.37 18.81 -15.95
CA GLN A 6 14.30 17.52 -15.24
C GLN A 6 13.33 17.57 -14.07
N LEU A 7 13.33 18.66 -13.28
CA LEU A 7 12.37 18.87 -12.20
C LEU A 7 10.92 18.86 -12.71
N GLY A 8 10.62 19.67 -13.73
CA GLY A 8 9.29 19.71 -14.34
C GLY A 8 8.87 18.37 -14.94
N MET A 9 9.79 17.69 -15.64
CA MET A 9 9.54 16.36 -16.22
C MET A 9 9.22 15.33 -15.13
N SER A 10 9.97 15.32 -14.02
CA SER A 10 9.73 14.41 -12.91
C SER A 10 8.33 14.59 -12.29
N GLY A 11 7.88 15.85 -12.16
CA GLY A 11 6.54 16.16 -11.68
C GLY A 11 5.45 15.69 -12.63
N VAL A 12 5.59 15.91 -13.93
CA VAL A 12 4.63 15.44 -14.95
C VAL A 12 4.54 13.91 -14.96
N LEU A 13 5.69 13.22 -14.91
CA LEU A 13 5.72 11.76 -14.90
C LEU A 13 5.09 11.18 -13.62
N ALA A 14 5.35 11.79 -12.45
CA ALA A 14 4.73 11.38 -11.19
C ALA A 14 3.19 11.55 -11.23
N ASN A 15 2.70 12.68 -11.74
CA ASN A 15 1.27 12.91 -11.92
C ASN A 15 0.64 11.93 -12.91
N GLN A 16 1.32 11.64 -14.03
CA GLN A 16 0.83 10.64 -14.99
C GLN A 16 0.68 9.26 -14.34
N ALA A 17 1.64 8.84 -13.51
CA ALA A 17 1.55 7.59 -12.78
C ALA A 17 0.40 7.58 -11.76
N GLN A 18 0.19 8.68 -11.03
CA GLN A 18 -0.95 8.84 -10.11
C GLN A 18 -2.30 8.76 -10.84
N LEU A 19 -2.42 9.40 -12.00
CA LEU A 19 -3.62 9.34 -12.83
C LEU A 19 -3.87 7.91 -13.35
N ARG A 20 -2.82 7.17 -13.74
CA ARG A 20 -2.96 5.76 -14.11
C ARG A 20 -3.48 4.90 -12.97
N VAL A 21 -2.96 5.08 -11.75
CA VAL A 21 -3.46 4.35 -10.56
C VAL A 21 -4.91 4.74 -10.26
N THR A 22 -5.23 6.02 -10.37
CA THR A 22 -6.60 6.52 -10.18
C THR A 22 -7.57 5.95 -11.22
N GLY A 23 -7.18 5.93 -12.50
CA GLY A 23 -7.99 5.33 -13.56
C GLY A 23 -8.20 3.82 -13.35
N ASN A 24 -7.15 3.10 -12.94
CA ASN A 24 -7.29 1.69 -12.57
C ASN A 24 -8.27 1.48 -11.41
N ASN A 25 -8.21 2.33 -10.38
CA ASN A 25 -9.15 2.26 -9.25
C ASN A 25 -10.59 2.49 -9.69
N ILE A 26 -10.84 3.51 -10.52
CA ILE A 26 -12.17 3.85 -11.02
C ILE A 26 -12.72 2.68 -11.85
N ASN A 27 -11.93 2.15 -12.77
CA ASN A 27 -12.36 1.07 -13.67
C ASN A 27 -12.68 -0.23 -12.93
N ASN A 28 -12.06 -0.47 -11.78
CA ASN A 28 -12.21 -1.70 -11.02
C ASN A 28 -13.01 -1.53 -9.72
N VAL A 29 -13.66 -0.38 -9.51
CA VAL A 29 -14.36 -0.08 -8.25
C VAL A 29 -15.47 -1.08 -7.94
N ASN A 30 -16.12 -1.65 -8.97
CA ASN A 30 -17.20 -2.63 -8.83
C ASN A 30 -16.73 -4.09 -9.02
N THR A 31 -15.43 -4.31 -9.19
CA THR A 31 -14.88 -5.66 -9.36
C THR A 31 -14.74 -6.31 -7.99
N SER A 32 -15.46 -7.42 -7.76
CA SER A 32 -15.35 -8.18 -6.51
C SER A 32 -13.90 -8.61 -6.23
N GLY A 33 -13.44 -8.42 -5.00
CA GLY A 33 -12.07 -8.72 -4.59
C GLY A 33 -11.02 -7.68 -5.04
N TYR A 34 -11.41 -6.63 -5.77
CA TYR A 34 -10.49 -5.54 -6.07
C TYR A 34 -10.12 -4.76 -4.80
N SER A 35 -8.83 -4.45 -4.65
CA SER A 35 -8.34 -3.59 -3.58
C SER A 35 -7.79 -2.33 -4.20
N ARG A 36 -8.26 -1.18 -3.72
CA ARG A 36 -7.82 0.13 -4.19
C ARG A 36 -6.31 0.25 -4.08
N GLN A 37 -5.67 0.78 -5.10
CA GLN A 37 -4.23 1.07 -5.15
C GLN A 37 -3.97 2.55 -4.87
N VAL A 38 -2.84 2.86 -4.24
CA VAL A 38 -2.39 4.24 -3.97
C VAL A 38 -0.94 4.37 -4.39
N ALA A 39 -0.66 5.32 -5.29
CA ALA A 39 0.70 5.68 -5.67
C ALA A 39 1.36 6.50 -4.56
N VAL A 40 2.51 6.05 -4.08
CA VAL A 40 3.32 6.73 -3.08
C VAL A 40 4.39 7.54 -3.79
N GLN A 41 4.27 8.86 -3.69
CA GLN A 41 5.25 9.80 -4.22
C GLN A 41 6.29 10.13 -3.16
N THR A 42 7.57 10.15 -3.56
CA THR A 42 8.68 10.59 -2.72
C THR A 42 9.49 11.65 -3.42
N THR A 43 10.20 12.46 -2.64
CA THR A 43 11.15 13.45 -3.14
C THR A 43 12.46 12.75 -3.48
N ASN A 44 13.03 13.07 -4.63
CA ASN A 44 14.36 12.63 -5.00
C ASN A 44 15.42 13.27 -4.07
N GLY A 45 16.64 12.74 -4.13
CA GLY A 45 17.78 13.27 -3.39
C GLY A 45 18.01 14.76 -3.66
N THR A 46 18.75 15.39 -2.77
CA THR A 46 19.04 16.81 -2.87
C THR A 46 20.43 17.04 -3.43
N GLN A 47 20.59 18.03 -4.31
CA GLN A 47 21.89 18.56 -4.71
C GLN A 47 22.26 19.79 -3.88
N TYR A 48 23.54 19.86 -3.49
CA TYR A 48 24.09 20.97 -2.74
C TYR A 48 24.97 21.82 -3.66
N GLN A 49 24.78 23.14 -3.60
CA GLN A 49 25.67 24.10 -4.25
C GLN A 49 26.12 25.13 -3.21
N GLY A 50 27.29 24.91 -2.61
CA GLY A 50 27.74 25.64 -1.44
C GLY A 50 26.79 25.43 -0.26
N ASN A 51 26.28 26.51 0.31
CA ASN A 51 25.33 26.46 1.44
C ASN A 51 23.85 26.35 0.99
N LEU A 52 23.60 26.23 -0.32
CA LEU A 52 22.24 26.16 -0.87
C LEU A 52 21.83 24.71 -1.15
N GLN A 53 20.57 24.42 -0.87
CA GLN A 53 19.96 23.10 -0.97
C GLN A 53 18.91 23.08 -2.09
N PHE A 54 19.09 22.23 -3.11
CA PHE A 54 18.18 22.10 -4.26
C PHE A 54 17.57 20.70 -4.35
N GLY A 55 16.24 20.62 -4.43
CA GLY A 55 15.53 19.36 -4.66
C GLY A 55 15.61 18.93 -6.13
N THR A 56 15.90 17.65 -6.39
CA THR A 56 16.01 17.10 -7.78
C THR A 56 14.69 16.50 -8.30
N GLY A 57 13.56 16.94 -7.74
CA GLY A 57 12.24 16.51 -8.15
C GLY A 57 11.66 15.34 -7.36
N VAL A 58 10.77 14.60 -8.00
CA VAL A 58 9.93 13.59 -7.33
C VAL A 58 9.82 12.32 -8.17
N ASN A 59 9.50 11.20 -7.52
CA ASN A 59 9.25 9.93 -8.17
C ASN A 59 8.16 9.14 -7.46
N ILE A 60 7.57 8.15 -8.14
CA ILE A 60 6.65 7.19 -7.52
C ILE A 60 7.47 5.98 -7.08
N THR A 61 7.62 5.81 -5.76
CA THR A 61 8.44 4.72 -5.20
C THR A 61 7.66 3.42 -5.07
N GLU A 62 6.35 3.50 -4.87
CA GLU A 62 5.51 2.33 -4.63
C GLU A 62 4.08 2.56 -5.10
N VAL A 63 3.40 1.48 -5.48
CA VAL A 63 1.93 1.44 -5.60
C VAL A 63 1.42 0.44 -4.57
N ARG A 64 0.97 0.96 -3.42
CA ARG A 64 0.47 0.14 -2.32
C ARG A 64 -1.00 -0.20 -2.49
N ARG A 65 -1.40 -1.39 -2.04
CA ARG A 65 -2.81 -1.78 -1.97
C ARG A 65 -3.40 -1.35 -0.62
N VAL A 66 -4.56 -0.73 -0.67
CA VAL A 66 -5.33 -0.33 0.50
C VAL A 66 -6.27 -1.48 0.83
N TYR A 67 -5.90 -2.23 1.87
CA TYR A 67 -6.81 -3.13 2.57
C TYR A 67 -7.39 -2.37 3.77
N SER A 68 -8.62 -2.70 4.14
CA SER A 68 -9.16 -2.27 5.43
C SER A 68 -8.37 -3.01 6.51
N THR A 69 -7.37 -2.35 7.10
CA THR A 69 -6.54 -2.90 8.18
C THR A 69 -7.40 -3.36 9.35
N TYR A 70 -8.51 -2.65 9.60
CA TYR A 70 -9.54 -3.04 10.55
C TYR A 70 -10.18 -4.38 10.18
N SER A 71 -10.73 -4.52 8.98
CA SER A 71 -11.40 -5.77 8.56
C SER A 71 -10.43 -6.96 8.54
N THR A 72 -9.17 -6.75 8.16
CA THR A 72 -8.15 -7.80 8.24
C THR A 72 -7.80 -8.16 9.68
N HIS A 73 -7.80 -7.19 10.59
CA HIS A 73 -7.54 -7.41 12.01
C HIS A 73 -8.67 -8.21 12.65
N GLU A 74 -9.92 -7.83 12.39
CA GLU A 74 -11.11 -8.55 12.84
C GLU A 74 -11.12 -10.00 12.31
N LEU A 75 -10.85 -10.20 11.01
CA LEU A 75 -10.79 -11.54 10.43
C LEU A 75 -9.74 -12.43 11.10
N ASN A 76 -8.55 -11.88 11.36
CA ASN A 76 -7.48 -12.61 12.05
C ASN A 76 -7.86 -12.93 13.50
N MET A 77 -8.50 -11.99 14.21
CA MET A 77 -8.99 -12.20 15.57
C MET A 77 -10.02 -13.33 15.62
N GLU A 78 -11.01 -13.31 14.74
CA GLU A 78 -12.05 -14.35 14.70
C GLU A 78 -11.49 -15.72 14.29
N THR A 79 -10.52 -15.74 13.36
CA THR A 79 -9.81 -16.98 12.98
C THR A 79 -9.05 -17.56 14.17
N ASN A 80 -8.38 -16.72 14.96
CA ASN A 80 -7.68 -17.14 16.17
C ASN A 80 -8.64 -17.68 17.23
N LYS A 81 -9.80 -17.04 17.44
CA LYS A 81 -10.84 -17.53 18.37
C LYS A 81 -11.38 -18.89 17.93
N CYS A 82 -11.68 -19.04 16.64
CA CYS A 82 -12.15 -20.30 16.07
C CYS A 82 -11.10 -21.41 16.26
N SER A 83 -9.83 -21.16 15.93
CA SER A 83 -8.75 -22.11 16.10
C SER A 83 -8.59 -22.57 17.55
N ASN A 84 -8.65 -21.64 18.51
CA ASN A 84 -8.60 -21.96 19.94
C ASN A 84 -9.81 -22.80 20.37
N ALA A 85 -11.02 -22.46 19.90
CA ALA A 85 -12.23 -23.24 20.20
C ALA A 85 -12.12 -24.67 19.64
N THR A 86 -11.63 -24.84 18.41
CA THR A 86 -11.39 -26.16 17.81
C THR A 86 -10.37 -26.96 18.61
N GLN A 87 -9.22 -26.37 18.97
CA GLN A 87 -8.19 -27.05 19.77
C GLN A 87 -8.72 -27.52 21.13
N ARG A 88 -9.51 -26.67 21.79
CA ARG A 88 -10.14 -27.01 23.06
C ARG A 88 -11.12 -28.18 22.91
N THR A 89 -11.98 -28.15 21.89
CA THR A 89 -12.89 -29.25 21.62
C THR A 89 -12.14 -30.54 21.28
N THR A 90 -11.08 -30.47 20.48
CA THR A 90 -10.24 -31.65 20.17
C THR A 90 -9.63 -32.24 21.44
N GLY A 91 -9.07 -31.41 22.33
CA GLY A 91 -8.54 -31.89 23.62
C GLY A 91 -9.60 -32.55 24.50
N LEU A 92 -10.81 -31.98 24.56
CA LEU A 92 -11.93 -32.59 25.30
C LEU A 92 -12.35 -33.93 24.70
N THR A 93 -12.48 -34.03 23.36
CA THR A 93 -12.80 -35.31 22.71
C THR A 93 -11.73 -36.37 22.89
N GLN A 94 -10.45 -36.00 23.04
CA GLN A 94 -9.39 -36.95 23.36
C GLN A 94 -9.51 -37.47 24.80
N LEU A 95 -9.92 -36.63 25.74
CA LEU A 95 -10.20 -37.02 27.12
C LEU A 95 -11.44 -37.91 27.23
N ASP A 96 -12.51 -37.63 26.47
CA ASP A 96 -13.73 -38.43 26.47
C ASP A 96 -13.54 -39.84 25.87
N ASN A 97 -12.48 -40.04 25.08
CA ASN A 97 -12.16 -41.32 24.44
C ASN A 97 -11.12 -42.16 25.22
N LEU A 98 -10.76 -41.75 26.45
CA LEU A 98 -9.91 -42.49 27.39
C LEU A 98 -10.77 -43.17 28.47
#